data_AF-A0A7Z9M3W1-F1
#
_entry.id   AF-A0A7Z9M3W1-F1
#
_cell.length_a   1.000
_cell.length_b   1.000
_cell.length_c   1.000
_cell.angle_alpha   90.00
_cell.angle_beta   90.00
_cell.angle_gamma   90.00
#
_symmetry.space_group_name_H-M   'P 1'
#
loop_
_entity.id
_entity.type
_entity.pdbx_description
1 polymer ?
#
loop_
_entity_poly.entity_id
_entity_poly.type
_entity_poly.pdbx_seq_one_letter_code
_entity_poly.pdbx_strand_id
1 'polypeptide(L)'
;MTENNAVLTKIPNEGIKDHGEEWEAVYVCELDRPFTFKEDIDPAPSHLEPGDIWPSFYDGAKYSAVRDGRGTRMWFRNNLYRNYVEHDMPVAIEKEFAYYKGQGGSLRVTENGYVITLISPQPLSDDLRRQWEKLSVTQQRLVELKVEGTRMLPIYLGQWENPTVKLKPRKDYSTKLSKEDRTKMLRFLNKFTKSEDEIDEPFYDDPEDFFGDPEDY
;
A
#
# COMPACT_ATOMS: atom_id res chain seq x y z
N MET A 1 5.35 -6.96 20.23
CA MET A 1 6.53 -7.59 20.85
C MET A 1 7.73 -6.76 20.46
N THR A 2 8.59 -6.42 21.42
CA THR A 2 9.78 -5.61 21.19
C THR A 2 11.03 -6.49 21.10
N GLU A 3 12.14 -5.91 20.66
CA GLU A 3 13.45 -6.57 20.57
C GLU A 3 13.98 -7.03 21.94
N ASN A 4 13.44 -6.51 23.05
CA ASN A 4 13.81 -6.86 24.42
C ASN A 4 12.86 -7.88 25.06
N ASN A 5 12.20 -8.73 24.27
CA ASN A 5 11.21 -9.72 24.74
C ASN A 5 9.96 -9.16 25.42
N ALA A 6 9.83 -7.84 25.55
CA ALA A 6 8.63 -7.23 26.10
C ALA A 6 7.47 -7.31 25.11
N VAL A 7 6.36 -7.90 25.57
CA VAL A 7 5.08 -7.93 24.89
C VAL A 7 4.31 -6.68 25.28
N LEU A 8 4.07 -5.82 24.30
CA LEU A 8 3.21 -4.64 24.44
C LEU A 8 1.88 -4.92 23.74
N THR A 9 0.79 -4.48 24.36
CA THR A 9 -0.54 -4.40 23.75
C THR A 9 -0.98 -2.94 23.71
N LYS A 10 -2.07 -2.66 23.00
CA LYS A 10 -2.69 -1.34 23.00
C LYS A 10 -4.06 -1.40 23.69
N ILE A 11 -4.34 -0.43 24.55
CA ILE A 11 -5.68 -0.24 25.12
C ILE A 11 -6.19 1.17 24.77
N PRO A 12 -7.51 1.36 24.63
CA PRO A 12 -8.08 2.66 24.35
C PRO A 12 -7.87 3.59 25.57
N ASN A 13 -7.39 4.80 25.32
CA ASN A 13 -7.22 5.82 26.34
C ASN A 13 -8.59 6.47 26.64
N GLU A 14 -9.21 6.08 27.75
CA GLU A 14 -10.55 6.56 28.14
C GLU A 14 -10.58 8.05 28.57
N GLY A 15 -9.42 8.73 28.61
CA GLY A 15 -9.26 10.07 29.17
C GLY A 15 -9.49 11.26 28.24
N ILE A 16 -9.56 11.08 26.91
CA ILE A 16 -9.60 12.21 25.96
C ILE A 16 -10.76 12.02 24.97
N LYS A 17 -11.83 12.80 25.16
CA LYS A 17 -13.10 12.66 24.42
C LYS A 17 -13.22 13.46 23.12
N ASP A 18 -12.23 14.28 22.75
CA ASP A 18 -12.47 15.26 21.67
C ASP A 18 -11.83 14.96 20.31
N HIS A 19 -10.80 14.12 20.16
CA HIS A 19 -10.23 13.86 18.83
C HIS A 19 -9.66 12.44 18.66
N GLY A 20 -10.53 11.49 18.32
CA GLY A 20 -10.14 10.14 17.90
C GLY A 20 -9.72 9.23 19.05
N GLU A 21 -9.88 7.92 18.86
CA GLU A 21 -9.42 6.91 19.82
C GLU A 21 -7.89 6.97 19.93
N GLU A 22 -7.38 7.66 20.96
CA GLU A 22 -5.97 7.58 21.31
C GLU A 22 -5.70 6.21 21.95
N TRP A 23 -4.67 5.53 21.47
CA TRP A 23 -4.26 4.22 21.95
C TRP A 23 -3.02 4.38 22.82
N GLU A 24 -3.04 3.82 24.03
CA GLU A 24 -1.85 3.74 24.87
C GLU A 24 -1.20 2.35 24.79
N ALA A 25 0.13 2.32 24.74
CA ALA A 25 0.88 1.06 24.75
C ALA A 25 1.06 0.60 26.20
N VAL A 26 0.55 -0.59 26.52
CA VAL A 26 0.63 -1.20 27.83
C VAL A 26 1.53 -2.42 27.77
N TYR A 27 2.46 -2.49 28.72
CA TYR A 27 3.30 -3.65 28.91
C TYR A 27 2.49 -4.82 29.48
N VAL A 28 2.59 -5.99 28.85
CA VAL A 28 1.87 -7.21 29.23
C VAL A 28 2.79 -8.15 30.01
N CYS A 29 3.92 -8.54 29.40
CA CYS A 29 4.90 -9.44 30.01
C CYS A 29 6.23 -9.38 29.25
N GLU A 30 7.25 -9.98 29.85
CA GLU A 30 8.51 -10.33 29.20
C GLU A 30 8.48 -11.82 28.90
N LEU A 31 8.89 -12.20 27.68
CA LEU A 31 9.06 -13.61 27.37
C LEU A 31 10.35 -14.13 27.99
N ASP A 32 10.27 -15.26 28.68
CA ASP A 32 11.42 -15.95 29.30
C ASP A 32 12.52 -16.31 28.29
N ARG A 33 12.16 -16.42 27.01
CA ARG A 33 13.06 -16.65 25.88
C ARG A 33 12.63 -15.77 24.70
N PRO A 34 13.59 -15.28 23.90
CA PRO A 34 13.24 -14.61 22.66
C PRO A 34 12.42 -15.52 21.77
N PHE A 35 11.44 -14.93 21.09
CA PHE A 35 10.70 -15.65 20.06
C PHE A 35 11.65 -15.91 18.89
N THR A 36 12.24 -17.10 18.87
CA THR A 36 13.09 -17.54 17.77
C THR A 36 12.24 -18.32 16.78
N PHE A 37 12.28 -17.93 15.51
CA PHE A 37 11.85 -18.81 14.44
C PHE A 37 12.73 -20.07 14.45
N LYS A 38 12.25 -21.13 13.79
CA LYS A 38 13.07 -22.33 13.58
C LYS A 38 14.42 -21.89 12.99
N GLU A 39 15.53 -22.46 13.48
CA GLU A 39 16.90 -21.95 13.24
C GLU A 39 17.25 -21.75 11.75
N ASP A 40 16.52 -22.39 10.84
CA ASP A 40 16.72 -22.32 9.40
C ASP A 40 15.88 -21.26 8.67
N ILE A 41 15.05 -20.48 9.37
CA ILE A 41 14.32 -19.34 8.80
C ILE A 41 14.94 -18.04 9.28
N ASP A 42 15.64 -17.37 8.37
CA ASP A 42 16.09 -16.00 8.55
C ASP A 42 14.98 -15.04 8.09
N PRO A 43 14.41 -14.17 8.95
CA PRO A 43 13.45 -13.14 8.54
C PRO A 43 14.10 -12.01 7.72
N ALA A 44 15.44 -11.90 7.74
CA ALA A 44 16.20 -10.89 7.03
C ALA A 44 17.35 -11.52 6.22
N PRO A 45 17.06 -12.47 5.30
CA PRO A 45 18.08 -13.22 4.59
C PRO A 45 19.05 -12.29 3.86
N SER A 46 20.32 -12.38 4.24
CA SER A 46 21.41 -11.70 3.54
C SER A 46 21.78 -12.44 2.25
N HIS A 47 22.34 -11.73 1.26
CA HIS A 47 22.85 -12.28 0.00
C HIS A 47 21.82 -12.73 -1.05
N LEU A 48 20.63 -12.13 -1.07
CA LEU A 48 19.69 -12.31 -2.18
C LEU A 48 19.95 -11.31 -3.31
N GLU A 49 19.86 -11.78 -4.55
CA GLU A 49 19.87 -10.95 -5.75
C GLU A 49 18.44 -10.78 -6.30
N PRO A 50 18.09 -9.65 -6.93
CA PRO A 50 16.78 -9.50 -7.55
C PRO A 50 16.48 -10.63 -8.53
N GLY A 51 15.30 -11.24 -8.39
CA GLY A 51 14.88 -12.43 -9.12
C GLY A 51 14.95 -13.72 -8.32
N ASP A 52 15.77 -13.77 -7.28
CA ASP A 52 15.92 -14.94 -6.41
C ASP A 52 14.61 -15.31 -5.72
N ILE A 53 14.42 -16.61 -5.47
CA ILE A 53 13.34 -17.15 -4.64
C ILE A 53 13.44 -16.53 -3.24
N TRP A 54 12.33 -15.99 -2.75
CA TRP A 54 12.23 -15.49 -1.38
C TRP A 54 12.14 -16.66 -0.40
N PRO A 55 13.15 -16.90 0.47
CA PRO A 55 13.23 -18.10 1.29
C PRO A 55 12.50 -17.98 2.63
N SER A 56 11.94 -16.80 2.94
CA SER A 56 11.39 -16.47 4.26
C SER A 56 9.87 -16.25 4.20
N PHE A 57 9.30 -15.73 5.29
CA PHE A 57 7.87 -15.44 5.36
C PHE A 57 7.45 -14.44 4.27
N TYR A 58 6.38 -14.76 3.54
CA TYR A 58 5.79 -13.84 2.57
C TYR A 58 4.84 -12.88 3.30
N ASP A 59 5.40 -11.92 4.01
CA ASP A 59 4.70 -10.96 4.85
C ASP A 59 5.05 -9.51 4.48
N GLY A 60 4.78 -8.58 5.39
CA GLY A 60 4.95 -7.15 5.15
C GLY A 60 3.72 -6.47 4.55
N ALA A 61 3.84 -5.15 4.40
CA ALA A 61 2.79 -4.28 3.90
C ALA A 61 2.57 -4.54 2.40
N LYS A 62 1.31 -4.80 2.01
CA LYS A 62 0.96 -5.04 0.61
C LYS A 62 0.69 -3.72 -0.12
N TYR A 63 1.35 -3.55 -1.25
CA TYR A 63 1.15 -2.43 -2.16
C TYR A 63 0.68 -2.93 -3.52
N SER A 64 -0.24 -2.19 -4.13
CA SER A 64 -0.55 -2.31 -5.55
C SER A 64 0.26 -1.26 -6.30
N ALA A 65 1.01 -1.67 -7.31
CA ALA A 65 1.86 -0.80 -8.12
C ALA A 65 1.41 -0.84 -9.58
N VAL A 66 1.37 0.32 -10.23
CA VAL A 66 1.07 0.47 -11.66
C VAL A 66 2.06 1.45 -12.25
N ARG A 67 2.68 1.06 -13.36
CA ARG A 67 3.56 1.92 -14.11
C ARG A 67 2.75 2.85 -15.00
N ASP A 68 3.04 4.14 -14.93
CA ASP A 68 2.54 5.14 -15.86
C ASP A 68 3.72 5.78 -16.62
N GLY A 69 3.43 6.66 -17.58
CA GLY A 69 4.45 7.36 -18.36
C GLY A 69 5.36 8.30 -17.55
N ARG A 70 5.16 8.41 -16.24
CA ARG A 70 5.93 9.24 -15.29
C ARG A 70 6.63 8.40 -14.21
N GLY A 71 6.48 7.08 -14.21
CA GLY A 71 7.08 6.16 -13.23
C GLY A 71 6.07 5.22 -12.58
N THR A 72 6.50 4.52 -11.54
CA THR A 72 5.66 3.53 -10.84
C THR A 72 4.91 4.18 -9.68
N ARG A 73 3.58 4.24 -9.84
CA ARG A 73 2.64 4.72 -8.81
C ARG A 73 2.28 3.58 -7.88
N MET A 74 2.28 3.83 -6.58
CA MET A 74 1.92 2.82 -5.59
C MET A 74 0.71 3.23 -4.75
N TRP A 75 -0.07 2.22 -4.38
CA TRP A 75 -1.19 2.37 -3.48
C TRP A 75 -1.12 1.32 -2.38
N PHE A 76 -1.33 1.77 -1.15
CA PHE A 76 -1.52 0.92 0.00
C PHE A 76 -3.02 0.70 0.24
N ARG A 77 -3.46 -0.53 0.48
CA ARG A 77 -4.84 -0.82 0.87
C ARG A 77 -4.88 -1.30 2.31
N ASN A 78 -5.51 -0.51 3.19
CA ASN A 78 -5.99 -1.03 4.47
C ASN A 78 -7.42 -1.57 4.30
N ASN A 79 -7.94 -2.31 5.28
CA ASN A 79 -9.20 -3.06 5.16
C ASN A 79 -10.43 -2.25 4.68
N LEU A 80 -10.36 -0.91 4.73
CA LEU A 80 -11.46 -0.02 4.37
C LEU A 80 -11.14 0.87 3.15
N TYR A 81 -9.89 1.26 2.91
CA TYR A 81 -9.55 2.30 1.93
C TYR A 81 -8.24 2.04 1.17
N ARG A 82 -8.13 2.64 -0.03
CA ARG A 82 -6.94 2.66 -0.87
C ARG A 82 -6.28 4.04 -0.78
N ASN A 83 -5.06 4.10 -0.25
CA ASN A 83 -4.29 5.32 -0.07
C ASN A 83 -3.14 5.39 -1.09
N TYR A 84 -2.88 6.58 -1.59
CA TYR A 84 -1.74 6.83 -2.49
C TYR A 84 -0.45 6.97 -1.66
N VAL A 85 0.60 6.28 -2.08
CA VAL A 85 1.94 6.40 -1.47
C VAL A 85 2.65 7.61 -2.04
N GLU A 86 3.12 8.52 -1.19
CA GLU A 86 3.76 9.77 -1.62
C GLU A 86 5.10 9.56 -2.34
N HIS A 87 5.87 8.58 -1.87
CA HIS A 87 7.22 8.33 -2.35
C HIS A 87 7.21 7.39 -3.55
N ASP A 88 8.05 7.71 -4.52
CA ASP A 88 8.30 6.84 -5.66
C ASP A 88 9.13 5.63 -5.23
N MET A 89 8.94 4.52 -5.93
CA MET A 89 9.74 3.32 -5.73
C MET A 89 11.20 3.59 -6.11
N PRO A 90 12.20 3.05 -5.38
CA PRO A 90 13.59 3.16 -5.78
C PRO A 90 13.81 2.64 -7.21
N VAL A 91 14.57 3.37 -8.02
CA VAL A 91 14.73 3.11 -9.46
C VAL A 91 15.22 1.68 -9.76
N ALA A 92 16.12 1.16 -8.92
CA ALA A 92 16.59 -0.22 -9.06
C ALA A 92 15.45 -1.23 -8.90
N ILE A 93 14.64 -1.08 -7.85
CA ILE A 93 13.49 -1.95 -7.58
C ILE A 93 12.41 -1.77 -8.65
N GLU A 94 12.17 -0.54 -9.13
CA GLU A 94 11.23 -0.26 -10.20
C GLU A 94 11.59 -1.00 -11.49
N LYS A 95 12.89 -1.02 -11.84
CA LYS A 95 13.39 -1.73 -13.01
C LYS A 95 13.12 -3.23 -12.92
N GLU A 96 13.44 -3.83 -11.77
CA GLU A 96 13.21 -5.26 -11.54
C GLU A 96 11.72 -5.59 -11.48
N PHE A 97 10.92 -4.76 -10.81
CA PHE A 97 9.47 -4.89 -10.80
C PHE A 97 8.88 -4.85 -12.22
N ALA A 98 9.32 -3.91 -13.06
CA ALA A 98 8.88 -3.81 -14.45
C ALA A 98 9.31 -5.03 -15.29
N TYR A 99 10.51 -5.57 -15.04
CA TYR A 99 10.99 -6.78 -15.71
C TYR A 99 10.11 -7.99 -15.39
N TYR A 100 9.78 -8.21 -14.11
CA TYR A 100 9.02 -9.40 -13.67
C TYR A 100 7.49 -9.26 -13.75
N LYS A 101 6.94 -8.03 -13.63
CA LYS A 101 5.49 -7.78 -13.56
C LYS A 101 4.94 -6.96 -14.73
N GLY A 102 5.80 -6.40 -15.58
CA GLY A 102 5.40 -5.56 -16.70
C GLY A 102 4.80 -4.22 -16.24
N GLN A 103 3.54 -3.96 -16.59
CA GLN A 103 2.88 -2.66 -16.37
C GLN A 103 2.28 -2.49 -14.96
N GLY A 104 2.18 -3.56 -14.16
CA GLY A 104 1.63 -3.44 -12.82
C GLY A 104 1.45 -4.77 -12.10
N GLY A 105 1.03 -4.68 -10.84
CA GLY A 105 0.83 -5.84 -9.98
C GLY A 105 0.81 -5.46 -8.52
N SER A 106 1.09 -6.45 -7.67
CA SER A 106 1.25 -6.22 -6.24
C SER A 106 2.63 -6.66 -5.79
N LEU A 107 3.18 -5.92 -4.83
CA LEU A 107 4.40 -6.24 -4.11
C LEU A 107 4.13 -6.16 -2.61
N ARG A 108 5.06 -6.69 -1.84
CA ARG A 108 5.13 -6.50 -0.39
C ARG A 108 6.43 -5.83 -0.01
N VAL A 109 6.39 -5.02 1.02
CA VAL A 109 7.58 -4.45 1.67
C VAL A 109 7.58 -4.91 3.11
N THR A 110 8.62 -5.66 3.50
CA THR A 110 8.79 -6.14 4.88
C THR A 110 9.24 -5.01 5.80
N GLU A 111 9.23 -5.25 7.10
CA GLU A 111 9.74 -4.33 8.12
C GLU A 111 11.24 -4.00 7.93
N ASN A 112 12.00 -4.94 7.35
CA ASN A 112 13.41 -4.76 7.01
C ASN A 112 13.64 -4.09 5.64
N GLY A 113 12.56 -3.63 4.99
CA GLY A 113 12.59 -2.96 3.70
C GLY A 113 12.77 -3.88 2.50
N TYR A 114 12.76 -5.20 2.67
CA TYR A 114 12.85 -6.12 1.53
C TYR A 114 11.57 -6.03 0.69
N VAL A 115 11.75 -5.89 -0.63
CA VAL A 115 10.66 -5.83 -1.59
C VAL A 115 10.50 -7.18 -2.27
N ILE A 116 9.30 -7.74 -2.15
CA ILE A 116 8.98 -9.11 -2.58
C ILE A 116 7.77 -9.04 -3.51
N THR A 117 7.77 -9.82 -4.58
CA THR A 117 6.62 -9.94 -5.49
C THR A 117 6.30 -11.40 -5.79
N LEU A 118 5.16 -11.62 -6.44
CA LEU A 118 4.74 -12.92 -6.95
C LEU A 118 4.80 -12.91 -8.47
N ILE A 119 5.49 -13.88 -9.06
CA ILE A 119 5.54 -14.08 -10.51
C ILE A 119 4.70 -15.29 -10.93
N SER A 120 4.03 -15.16 -12.08
CA SER A 120 3.26 -16.24 -12.69
C SER A 120 4.17 -17.35 -13.20
N PRO A 121 3.65 -18.57 -13.43
CA PRO A 121 4.42 -19.65 -14.05
C PRO A 121 4.99 -19.19 -15.40
N GLN A 122 6.29 -19.29 -15.52
CA GLN A 122 7.07 -18.96 -16.71
C GLN A 122 8.31 -19.87 -16.73
N PRO A 123 8.99 -20.03 -17.88
CA PRO A 123 10.24 -20.77 -17.94
C PRO A 123 11.22 -20.23 -16.90
N LEU A 124 11.57 -21.06 -15.92
CA LEU A 124 12.54 -20.69 -14.89
C LEU A 124 13.95 -20.84 -15.46
N SER A 125 14.86 -19.98 -15.03
CA SER A 125 16.28 -20.21 -15.25
C SER A 125 16.73 -21.44 -14.46
N ASP A 126 17.78 -22.12 -14.95
CA ASP A 126 18.40 -23.21 -14.21
C ASP A 126 18.94 -22.76 -12.84
N ASP A 127 19.23 -21.46 -12.69
CA ASP A 127 19.69 -20.86 -11.44
C ASP A 127 18.61 -20.90 -10.35
N LEU A 128 17.35 -20.60 -10.66
CA LEU A 128 16.26 -20.67 -9.68
C LEU A 128 16.00 -22.10 -9.21
N ARG A 129 16.14 -23.08 -10.11
CA ARG A 129 16.05 -24.50 -9.74
C ARG A 129 17.18 -24.90 -8.81
N ARG A 130 18.42 -24.50 -9.11
CA ARG A 130 19.57 -24.73 -8.24
C ARG A 130 19.41 -24.04 -6.88
N GLN A 131 18.83 -22.85 -6.86
CA GLN A 131 18.55 -22.12 -5.64
C GLN A 131 17.53 -22.88 -4.78
N TRP A 132 16.41 -23.32 -5.37
CA TRP A 132 15.41 -24.16 -4.71
C TRP A 132 16.01 -25.39 -4.03
N GLU A 133 16.87 -26.11 -4.75
CA GLU A 133 17.52 -27.32 -4.27
C GLU A 133 18.48 -27.06 -3.09
N LYS A 134 18.98 -25.82 -2.94
CA LYS A 134 19.85 -25.39 -1.84
C LYS A 134 19.08 -24.87 -0.62
N LEU A 135 17.80 -24.54 -0.76
CA LEU A 135 16.97 -24.10 0.36
C LEU A 135 16.81 -25.22 1.40
N SER A 136 16.68 -24.86 2.68
CA SER A 136 16.35 -25.82 3.72
C SER A 136 14.97 -26.45 3.48
N VAL A 137 14.71 -27.61 4.07
CA VAL A 137 13.37 -28.25 3.98
C VAL A 137 12.27 -27.32 4.48
N THR A 138 12.51 -26.52 5.51
CA THR A 138 11.52 -25.58 6.03
C THR A 138 11.29 -24.41 5.08
N GLN A 139 12.36 -23.86 4.48
CA GLN A 139 12.27 -22.79 3.48
C GLN A 139 11.55 -23.27 2.21
N GLN A 140 11.87 -24.48 1.73
CA GLN A 140 11.13 -25.12 0.64
C GLN A 140 9.65 -25.22 1.00
N ARG A 141 9.31 -25.66 2.21
CA ARG A 141 7.91 -25.77 2.65
C ARG A 141 7.18 -24.42 2.67
N LEU A 142 7.84 -23.34 3.10
CA LEU A 142 7.25 -21.99 3.09
C LEU A 142 6.88 -21.54 1.68
N VAL A 143 7.81 -21.70 0.75
CA VAL A 143 7.60 -21.35 -0.66
C VAL A 143 6.55 -22.26 -1.30
N GLU A 144 6.58 -23.57 -1.00
CA GLU A 144 5.57 -24.54 -1.47
C GLU A 144 4.17 -24.12 -1.03
N LEU A 145 3.96 -23.83 0.25
CA LEU A 145 2.68 -23.35 0.77
C LEU A 145 2.23 -22.08 0.07
N LYS A 146 3.17 -21.19 -0.26
CA LYS A 146 2.87 -19.96 -0.98
C LYS A 146 2.44 -20.23 -2.42
N VAL A 147 3.14 -21.12 -3.11
CA VAL A 147 2.84 -21.55 -4.48
C VAL A 147 1.52 -22.30 -4.53
N GLU A 148 1.22 -23.19 -3.57
CA GLU A 148 -0.04 -23.92 -3.50
C GLU A 148 -1.24 -22.95 -3.40
N GLY A 149 -1.13 -21.94 -2.52
CA GLY A 149 -2.20 -20.97 -2.29
C GLY A 149 -2.38 -19.91 -3.38
N THR A 150 -1.37 -19.67 -4.24
CA THR A 150 -1.41 -18.57 -5.23
C THR A 150 -1.11 -18.98 -6.66
N ARG A 151 -0.56 -20.18 -6.88
CA ARG A 151 0.04 -20.65 -8.14
C ARG A 151 1.12 -19.71 -8.69
N MET A 152 1.77 -18.94 -7.82
CA MET A 152 2.80 -17.97 -8.16
C MET A 152 4.03 -18.14 -7.27
N LEU A 153 5.20 -17.89 -7.83
CA LEU A 153 6.48 -18.00 -7.11
C LEU A 153 6.82 -16.67 -6.43
N PRO A 154 7.13 -16.66 -5.12
CA PRO A 154 7.63 -15.47 -4.45
C PRO A 154 9.10 -15.23 -4.78
N ILE A 155 9.40 -14.02 -5.25
CA ILE A 155 10.76 -13.60 -5.59
C ILE A 155 11.10 -12.27 -4.92
N TYR A 156 12.39 -12.10 -4.67
CA TYR A 156 13.00 -10.88 -4.18
C TYR A 156 13.21 -9.86 -5.32
N LEU A 157 13.01 -8.57 -5.06
CA LEU A 157 13.23 -7.50 -6.04
C LEU A 157 14.32 -6.49 -5.64
N GLY A 158 14.76 -6.51 -4.38
CA GLY A 158 15.69 -5.52 -3.84
C GLY A 158 15.26 -5.02 -2.47
N GLN A 159 16.14 -4.22 -1.84
CA GLN A 159 15.90 -3.64 -0.53
C GLN A 159 15.62 -2.15 -0.67
N TRP A 160 14.52 -1.71 -0.09
CA TRP A 160 14.18 -0.31 0.04
C TRP A 160 14.70 0.20 1.38
N GLU A 161 15.87 0.85 1.37
CA GLU A 161 16.46 1.46 2.57
C GLU A 161 15.56 2.54 3.15
N ASN A 162 15.30 2.49 4.46
CA ASN A 162 14.45 3.43 5.21
C ASN A 162 13.06 3.66 4.59
N PRO A 163 12.19 2.63 4.54
CA PRO A 163 10.85 2.77 3.98
C PRO A 163 9.93 3.53 4.94
N THR A 164 10.20 4.82 5.17
CA THR A 164 9.24 5.72 5.83
C THR A 164 8.17 6.06 4.80
N VAL A 165 7.25 5.13 4.59
CA VAL A 165 6.17 5.27 3.60
C VAL A 165 5.15 6.27 4.13
N LYS A 166 5.25 7.53 3.69
CA LYS A 166 4.21 8.53 3.93
C LYS A 166 3.04 8.30 2.98
N LEU A 167 1.85 8.32 3.54
CA LEU A 167 0.59 8.22 2.79
C LEU A 167 0.03 9.62 2.60
N LYS A 168 -0.46 9.94 1.38
CA LYS A 168 -1.15 11.22 1.17
C LYS A 168 -2.37 11.30 2.07
N PRO A 169 -2.59 12.42 2.76
CA PRO A 169 -3.82 12.63 3.51
C PRO A 169 -5.00 12.50 2.55
N ARG A 170 -6.04 11.80 3.01
CA ARG A 170 -7.24 11.57 2.22
C ARG A 170 -7.98 12.89 2.03
N LYS A 171 -8.41 13.15 0.79
CA LYS A 171 -9.45 14.15 0.54
C LYS A 171 -10.82 13.51 0.80
N ASP A 172 -11.58 14.06 1.75
CA ASP A 172 -12.93 13.57 2.04
C ASP A 172 -13.93 14.11 1.01
N TYR A 173 -14.38 13.21 0.13
CA TYR A 173 -15.34 13.52 -0.93
C TYR A 173 -16.80 13.44 -0.48
N SER A 174 -17.08 13.04 0.77
CA SER A 174 -18.44 13.03 1.33
C SER A 174 -18.88 14.42 1.80
N THR A 175 -17.92 15.33 1.99
CA THR A 175 -18.20 16.72 2.35
C THR A 175 -18.85 17.47 1.19
N LYS A 176 -19.80 18.36 1.52
CA LYS A 176 -20.41 19.23 0.50
C LYS A 176 -19.34 20.11 -0.12
N LEU A 177 -19.37 20.22 -1.45
CA LEU A 177 -18.45 21.09 -2.19
C LEU A 177 -18.62 22.54 -1.68
N SER A 178 -17.50 23.18 -1.30
CA SER A 178 -17.55 24.57 -0.85
C SER A 178 -18.02 25.49 -1.98
N LYS A 179 -18.61 26.64 -1.65
CA LYS A 179 -19.02 27.66 -2.65
C LYS A 179 -17.81 28.10 -3.48
N GLU A 180 -16.65 28.26 -2.85
CA GLU A 180 -15.39 28.63 -3.51
C GLU A 180 -14.92 27.57 -4.52
N ASP A 181 -14.92 26.29 -4.14
CA ASP A 181 -14.55 25.19 -5.03
C ASP A 181 -15.53 25.07 -6.21
N ARG A 182 -16.84 25.27 -5.95
CA ARG A 182 -17.87 25.27 -7.00
C ARG A 182 -17.65 26.40 -8.00
N THR A 183 -17.45 27.63 -7.53
CA THR A 183 -17.18 28.79 -8.40
C THR A 183 -15.88 28.61 -9.20
N LYS A 184 -14.83 28.06 -8.57
CA LYS A 184 -13.57 27.76 -9.25
C LYS A 184 -13.74 26.72 -10.36
N MET A 185 -14.53 25.67 -10.12
CA MET A 185 -14.83 24.66 -11.12
C MET A 185 -15.70 25.21 -12.26
N LEU A 186 -16.74 25.99 -11.96
CA LEU A 186 -17.57 26.65 -12.98
C LEU A 186 -16.73 27.59 -13.86
N ARG A 187 -15.87 28.41 -13.25
CA ARG A 187 -14.92 29.26 -13.99
C ARG A 187 -13.97 28.46 -14.88
N PHE A 188 -13.52 27.29 -14.41
CA PHE A 188 -12.67 26.40 -15.20
C PHE A 188 -13.43 25.78 -16.37
N LEU A 189 -14.65 25.28 -16.14
CA LEU A 189 -15.51 24.70 -17.16
C LEU A 189 -15.90 25.72 -18.23
N ASN A 190 -16.14 26.98 -17.85
CA ASN A 190 -16.43 28.06 -18.79
C ASN A 190 -15.29 28.32 -19.79
N LYS A 191 -14.06 27.85 -19.53
CA LYS A 191 -12.95 27.91 -20.51
C LYS A 191 -13.12 26.92 -21.65
N PHE A 192 -13.89 25.85 -21.45
CA PHE A 192 -14.19 24.85 -22.48
C PHE A 192 -15.42 25.23 -23.31
N THR A 193 -16.19 26.24 -22.91
CA THR A 193 -17.43 26.67 -23.57
C THR A 193 -17.33 28.01 -24.29
N LYS A 194 -16.16 28.67 -24.32
CA LYS A 194 -16.05 29.98 -24.98
C LYS A 194 -16.29 29.91 -26.50
N SER A 195 -17.47 30.39 -26.94
CA SER A 195 -17.50 31.64 -27.71
C SER A 195 -17.09 32.79 -26.76
N GLU A 196 -16.24 33.70 -27.22
CA GLU A 196 -15.50 34.61 -26.35
C GLU A 196 -16.29 35.78 -25.71
N ASP A 197 -17.61 35.90 -25.93
CA ASP A 197 -18.30 37.18 -25.73
C ASP A 197 -19.41 37.27 -24.67
N GLU A 198 -19.72 36.24 -23.87
CA GLU A 198 -20.75 36.37 -22.81
C GLU A 198 -20.23 35.86 -21.46
N ILE A 199 -19.73 36.77 -20.64
CA ILE A 199 -19.62 36.55 -19.19
C ILE A 199 -20.87 37.19 -18.57
N ASP A 200 -21.97 36.44 -18.52
CA ASP A 200 -23.05 36.80 -17.61
C ASP A 200 -22.65 36.46 -16.17
N GLU A 201 -23.04 37.33 -15.25
CA GLU A 201 -22.86 37.12 -13.82
C GLU A 201 -23.45 35.76 -13.38
N PRO A 202 -22.86 35.09 -12.39
CA PRO A 202 -23.38 33.81 -11.93
C PRO A 202 -24.83 33.97 -11.46
N PHE A 203 -25.75 33.33 -12.18
CA PHE A 203 -27.14 33.16 -11.77
C PHE A 203 -27.14 32.41 -10.44
N TYR A 204 -27.43 33.13 -9.36
CA TYR A 204 -27.71 32.52 -8.07
C TYR A 204 -29.14 32.00 -8.14
N ASP A 205 -29.34 30.71 -8.42
CA ASP A 205 -30.60 30.05 -8.09
C ASP A 205 -30.74 30.13 -6.56
N ASP A 206 -31.68 30.96 -6.11
CA ASP A 206 -32.13 30.99 -4.73
C ASP A 206 -32.74 29.60 -4.42
N PRO A 207 -32.24 28.86 -3.43
CA PRO A 207 -32.74 27.52 -3.12
C PRO A 207 -34.22 27.48 -2.69
N GLU A 208 -34.90 28.62 -2.57
CA GLU A 208 -36.33 28.70 -2.26
C GLU A 208 -37.25 28.38 -3.45
N ASP A 209 -36.78 28.45 -4.70
CA ASP A 209 -37.62 28.20 -5.90
C ASP A 209 -37.80 26.71 -6.26
N PHE A 210 -37.15 25.77 -5.55
CA PHE A 210 -37.23 24.33 -5.84
C PHE A 210 -38.40 23.62 -5.15
N PHE A 211 -39.01 24.23 -4.13
CA PHE A 211 -40.20 23.68 -3.46
C PHE A 211 -41.41 24.54 -3.82
N GLY A 212 -42.13 24.15 -4.87
CA GLY A 212 -43.42 24.75 -5.20
C GLY A 212 -44.38 24.69 -4.01
N ASP A 213 -45.11 25.78 -3.83
CA ASP A 213 -46.13 25.97 -2.79
C ASP A 213 -47.12 24.78 -2.75
N PRO A 214 -47.34 24.12 -1.60
CA PRO A 214 -48.22 22.97 -1.47
C PRO A 214 -49.69 23.34 -1.26
N GLU A 215 -50.20 24.41 -1.91
CA GLU A 215 -51.59 24.87 -1.74
C GLU A 215 -52.45 24.83 -3.03
N ASP A 216 -52.11 24.01 -4.01
CA ASP A 216 -53.03 23.65 -5.10
C ASP A 216 -53.22 22.12 -5.20
N TYR A 217 -53.97 21.54 -4.26
CA TYR A 217 -54.67 20.25 -4.39
C TYR A 217 -55.94 20.18 -3.53
#